data_AF-A0A949I2L3-F1
#
_entry.id   AF-A0A949I2L3-F1
#
_cell.length_a   1.000
_cell.length_b   1.000
_cell.length_c   1.000
_cell.angle_alpha   90.00
_cell.angle_beta   90.00
_cell.angle_gamma   90.00
#
_symmetry.space_group_name_H-M   'P 1'
#
loop_
_entity.id
_entity.type
_entity.pdbx_description
1 polymer ?
#
loop_
_entity_poly.entity_id
_entity_poly.type
_entity_poly.pdbx_seq_one_letter_code
_entity_poly.pdbx_strand_id
1 'polypeptide(L)'
;PLMLLMLHLLALGVLTAMFIGMFLLHRRAHRARQAVRGPVPHPLSPPRRPGLWLAVRSSDRRSVQSALAAGELAPALRANPSRWRVAPPVNGWTMVTGPDLPNPSADVDDCFRFLLALSRRLGHVQFFYSENVLHHHAWARLDDGCVTRAYAWAGETIWNQGLKTIAEIQLELRCFQYGESVGAWEASGAAAQNVERIPLLAARWSIDPCRTAASFPIRGSDDSGVV
;
A
#
# COMPACT_ATOMS: atom_id res chain seq x y z
N PRO A 1 32.22 -19.60 -34.68
CA PRO A 1 31.82 -19.90 -33.28
C PRO A 1 32.15 -18.75 -32.29
N LEU A 2 33.38 -18.24 -32.27
CA LEU A 2 33.80 -17.18 -31.33
C LEU A 2 33.05 -15.84 -31.55
N MET A 3 32.84 -15.45 -32.81
CA MET A 3 32.14 -14.20 -33.13
C MET A 3 30.66 -14.23 -32.75
N LEU A 4 30.00 -15.39 -32.86
CA LEU A 4 28.60 -15.56 -32.45
C LEU A 4 28.45 -15.42 -30.92
N LEU A 5 29.38 -16.00 -30.17
CA LEU A 5 29.43 -15.90 -28.70
C LEU A 5 29.63 -14.44 -28.25
N MET A 6 30.53 -13.70 -28.90
CA MET A 6 30.74 -12.29 -28.59
C MET A 6 29.50 -11.44 -28.89
N LEU A 7 28.76 -11.74 -29.96
CA LEU A 7 27.52 -11.05 -30.32
C LEU A 7 26.42 -11.27 -29.26
N HIS A 8 26.29 -12.50 -28.75
CA HIS A 8 25.32 -12.82 -27.69
C HIS A 8 25.66 -12.14 -26.36
N LEU A 9 26.94 -12.11 -25.98
CA LEU A 9 27.39 -11.41 -24.77
C LEU A 9 27.18 -9.89 -24.87
N LEU A 10 27.42 -9.30 -26.05
CA LEU A 10 27.16 -7.89 -26.29
C LEU A 10 25.66 -7.59 -26.19
N ALA A 11 24.81 -8.39 -26.83
CA ALA A 11 23.36 -8.23 -26.79
C ALA A 11 22.80 -8.34 -25.35
N LEU A 12 23.31 -9.31 -24.58
CA LEU A 12 22.94 -9.47 -23.17
C LEU A 12 23.38 -8.27 -22.33
N GLY A 13 24.59 -7.76 -22.54
CA GLY A 13 25.09 -6.55 -21.87
C GLY A 13 24.22 -5.33 -22.14
N VAL A 14 23.81 -5.12 -23.40
CA VAL A 14 22.94 -4.00 -23.80
C VAL A 14 21.54 -4.13 -23.18
N LEU A 15 20.94 -5.33 -23.21
CA LEU A 15 19.62 -5.57 -22.61
C LEU A 15 19.63 -5.35 -21.09
N THR A 16 20.69 -5.82 -20.41
CA THR A 16 20.83 -5.65 -18.96
C THR A 16 21.02 -4.17 -18.61
N ALA A 17 21.82 -3.43 -19.38
CA ALA A 17 22.01 -1.99 -19.20
C ALA A 17 20.71 -1.19 -19.47
N MET A 18 19.94 -1.58 -20.49
CA MET A 18 18.62 -0.98 -20.75
C MET A 18 17.64 -1.23 -19.61
N PHE A 19 17.59 -2.45 -19.07
CA PHE A 19 16.70 -2.80 -17.97
C PHE A 19 17.07 -2.05 -16.68
N ILE A 20 18.36 -2.02 -16.33
CA ILE A 20 18.86 -1.24 -15.18
C ILE A 20 18.59 0.26 -15.40
N GLY A 21 18.83 0.78 -16.61
CA GLY A 21 18.57 2.17 -16.96
C GLY A 21 17.09 2.52 -16.80
N MET A 22 16.19 1.68 -17.31
CA MET A 22 14.74 1.86 -17.19
C MET A 22 14.29 1.81 -15.72
N PHE A 23 14.81 0.86 -14.93
CA PHE A 23 14.54 0.76 -13.49
C PHE A 23 15.02 2.00 -12.73
N LEU A 24 16.21 2.50 -13.03
CA LEU A 24 16.77 3.71 -12.39
C LEU A 24 16.04 4.99 -12.83
N LEU A 25 15.64 5.10 -14.10
CA LEU A 25 14.85 6.22 -14.61
C LEU A 25 13.44 6.22 -14.01
N HIS A 26 12.82 5.05 -13.87
CA HIS A 26 11.53 4.90 -13.19
C HIS A 26 11.61 5.32 -11.71
N ARG A 27 12.65 4.87 -10.99
CA ARG A 27 12.91 5.30 -9.60
C ARG A 27 13.23 6.79 -9.49
N ARG A 28 13.98 7.38 -10.43
CA ARG A 28 14.32 8.81 -10.45
C ARG A 28 13.09 9.68 -10.75
N ALA A 29 12.26 9.28 -11.72
CA ALA A 29 11.00 9.96 -12.02
C ALA A 29 10.03 9.91 -10.82
N HIS A 30 10.01 8.80 -10.08
CA HIS A 30 9.25 8.69 -8.83
C HIS A 30 9.80 9.60 -7.70
N ARG A 31 11.12 9.67 -7.51
CA ARG A 31 11.74 10.56 -6.50
C ARG A 31 11.55 12.05 -6.83
N ALA A 32 11.66 12.42 -8.10
CA ALA A 32 11.42 13.79 -8.55
C ALA A 32 9.96 14.22 -8.33
N ARG A 33 8.99 13.31 -8.47
CA ARG A 33 7.56 13.59 -8.21
C ARG A 33 7.22 13.65 -6.73
N GLN A 34 7.96 12.95 -5.87
CA GLN A 34 7.83 13.08 -4.41
C GLN A 34 8.36 14.43 -3.89
N ALA A 35 9.35 15.03 -4.56
CA ALA A 35 9.86 16.36 -4.23
C ALA A 35 8.93 17.52 -4.65
N VAL A 36 7.93 17.28 -5.51
CA VAL A 36 7.02 18.31 -6.07
C VAL A 36 5.64 18.30 -5.40
N ARG A 37 5.47 17.70 -4.23
CA ARG A 37 4.21 17.80 -3.45
C ARG A 37 4.10 19.15 -2.73
N GLY A 38 3.78 20.21 -3.47
CA GLY A 38 3.10 21.38 -2.91
C GLY A 38 1.63 21.08 -2.61
N PRO A 39 0.94 21.85 -1.75
CA PRO A 39 -0.47 21.65 -1.46
C PRO A 39 -1.30 22.04 -2.69
N VAL A 40 -1.91 21.06 -3.36
CA VAL A 40 -2.90 21.31 -4.42
C VAL A 40 -4.27 21.46 -3.76
N PRO A 41 -4.99 22.59 -3.91
CA PRO A 41 -6.36 22.73 -3.43
C PRO A 41 -7.28 21.80 -4.22
N HIS A 42 -8.00 20.91 -3.53
CA HIS A 42 -8.97 20.00 -4.15
C HIS A 42 -10.40 20.58 -4.01
N PRO A 43 -11.20 20.70 -5.09
CA PRO A 43 -12.62 21.02 -4.98
C PRO A 43 -13.47 19.77 -4.63
N LEU A 44 -14.48 19.99 -3.76
CA LEU A 44 -15.64 19.14 -3.41
C LEU A 44 -15.34 17.69 -2.99
N SER A 45 -15.24 17.46 -1.67
CA SER A 45 -14.80 16.20 -1.07
C SER A 45 -15.91 15.12 -1.00
N PRO A 46 -15.79 13.98 -1.72
CA PRO A 46 -16.40 12.72 -1.27
C PRO A 46 -15.83 12.32 0.11
N PRO A 47 -16.48 11.41 0.88
CA PRO A 47 -16.05 11.06 2.23
C PRO A 47 -14.54 10.77 2.27
N ARG A 48 -13.82 11.46 3.16
CA ARG A 48 -12.36 11.39 3.34
C ARG A 48 -11.95 9.98 3.76
N ARG A 49 -11.83 9.07 2.79
CA ARG A 49 -11.20 7.76 3.00
C ARG A 49 -9.68 7.90 2.90
N PRO A 50 -8.92 7.23 3.77
CA PRO A 50 -7.46 7.23 3.64
C PRO A 50 -7.06 6.52 2.34
N GLY A 51 -6.06 7.03 1.64
CA GLY A 51 -5.50 6.35 0.46
C GLY A 51 -4.63 5.13 0.82
N LEU A 52 -4.27 4.99 2.11
CA LEU A 52 -3.39 3.95 2.62
C LEU A 52 -3.78 3.65 4.08
N TRP A 53 -4.12 2.40 4.39
CA TRP A 53 -4.46 2.01 5.76
C TRP A 53 -4.19 0.52 6.05
N LEU A 54 -4.14 0.21 7.33
CA LEU A 54 -4.11 -1.14 7.88
C LEU A 54 -5.39 -1.40 8.67
N ALA A 55 -5.84 -2.66 8.68
CA ALA A 55 -6.75 -3.18 9.68
C ALA A 55 -6.06 -4.32 10.43
N VAL A 56 -5.90 -4.16 11.74
CA VAL A 56 -5.22 -5.12 12.61
C VAL A 56 -6.24 -5.76 13.53
N ARG A 57 -6.24 -7.09 13.66
CA ARG A 57 -7.15 -7.80 14.56
C ARG A 57 -6.66 -7.70 16.01
N SER A 58 -6.93 -6.55 16.62
CA SER A 58 -6.66 -6.30 18.04
C SER A 58 -7.63 -5.24 18.57
N SER A 59 -8.10 -5.44 19.79
CA SER A 59 -8.83 -4.43 20.57
C SER A 59 -7.90 -3.57 21.43
N ASP A 60 -6.65 -3.99 21.66
CA ASP A 60 -5.68 -3.22 22.43
C ASP A 60 -4.90 -2.25 21.54
N ARG A 61 -5.33 -0.98 21.59
CA ARG A 61 -4.69 0.11 20.86
C ARG A 61 -3.23 0.32 21.26
N ARG A 62 -2.86 0.07 22.53
CA ARG A 62 -1.49 0.26 23.00
C ARG A 62 -0.57 -0.77 22.38
N SER A 63 -0.96 -2.04 22.37
CA SER A 63 -0.23 -3.08 21.65
C SER A 63 -0.02 -2.73 20.17
N VAL A 64 -1.06 -2.24 19.47
CA VAL A 64 -0.93 -1.78 18.07
C VAL A 64 0.08 -0.63 17.93
N GLN A 65 0.01 0.38 18.80
CA GLN A 65 0.95 1.51 18.78
C GLN A 65 2.39 1.10 19.08
N SER A 66 2.60 0.27 20.11
CA SER A 66 3.91 -0.29 20.45
C SER A 66 4.46 -1.19 19.35
N ALA A 67 3.58 -1.90 18.62
CA ALA A 67 3.96 -2.70 17.48
C ALA A 67 4.46 -1.86 16.31
N LEU A 68 3.74 -0.80 15.96
CA LEU A 68 4.18 0.13 14.93
C LEU A 68 5.50 0.83 15.34
N ALA A 69 5.65 1.21 16.61
CA ALA A 69 6.82 1.94 17.10
C ALA A 69 8.10 1.09 17.24
N ALA A 70 7.98 -0.21 17.50
CA ALA A 70 9.15 -1.07 17.72
C ALA A 70 9.70 -1.73 16.44
N GLY A 71 9.31 -1.26 15.25
CA GLY A 71 9.92 -1.72 14.01
C GLY A 71 11.40 -1.31 13.93
N GLU A 72 12.28 -2.29 13.67
CA GLU A 72 13.68 -2.04 13.27
C GLU A 72 13.81 -1.47 11.85
N LEU A 73 12.69 -1.24 11.15
CA LEU A 73 12.62 -0.84 9.75
C LEU A 73 12.54 0.69 9.62
N ALA A 74 13.63 1.26 9.06
CA ALA A 74 13.87 2.65 8.69
C ALA A 74 14.03 3.67 9.85
N PRO A 75 15.25 4.24 10.07
CA PRO A 75 15.49 5.32 11.04
C PRO A 75 14.57 6.54 10.90
N ALA A 76 14.07 6.80 9.69
CA ALA A 76 13.18 7.93 9.38
C ALA A 76 11.77 7.78 9.99
N LEU A 77 11.28 6.55 10.21
CA LEU A 77 9.97 6.28 10.80
C LEU A 77 9.94 6.53 12.31
N ARG A 78 11.10 6.41 12.99
CA ARG A 78 11.20 6.49 14.46
C ARG A 78 11.07 7.91 15.03
N ALA A 79 11.22 8.94 14.19
CA ALA A 79 11.38 10.31 14.67
C ALA A 79 10.07 11.00 15.09
N ASN A 80 8.88 10.44 14.80
CA ASN A 80 7.64 11.11 15.14
C ASN A 80 6.43 10.16 15.36
N PRO A 81 6.15 9.71 16.60
CA PRO A 81 4.96 8.91 16.92
C PRO A 81 3.63 9.63 16.62
N SER A 82 3.66 10.92 16.28
CA SER A 82 2.50 11.75 15.92
C SER A 82 2.01 11.57 14.48
N ARG A 83 2.61 10.68 13.68
CA ARG A 83 2.29 10.54 12.25
C ARG A 83 1.29 9.43 11.93
N TRP A 84 1.15 8.42 12.78
CA TRP A 84 0.09 7.42 12.63
C TRP A 84 -1.16 7.82 13.42
N ARG A 85 -2.31 7.72 12.77
CA ARG A 85 -3.63 7.84 13.39
C ARG A 85 -4.16 6.43 13.60
N VAL A 86 -4.45 6.08 14.85
CA VAL A 86 -5.02 4.80 15.24
C VAL A 86 -6.46 5.03 15.71
N ALA A 87 -7.42 4.42 15.01
CA ALA A 87 -8.84 4.56 15.34
C ALA A 87 -9.20 3.71 16.57
N PRO A 88 -10.31 4.00 17.26
CA PRO A 88 -10.90 3.06 18.22
C PRO A 88 -11.19 1.70 17.55
N PRO A 89 -11.11 0.59 18.29
CA PRO A 89 -11.40 -0.72 17.74
C PRO A 89 -12.88 -0.84 17.37
N VAL A 90 -13.16 -1.45 16.22
CA VAL A 90 -14.50 -1.77 15.71
C VAL A 90 -14.55 -3.27 15.48
N ASN A 91 -15.45 -3.98 16.17
CA ASN A 91 -15.62 -5.45 16.05
C ASN A 91 -14.29 -6.24 16.22
N GLY A 92 -13.44 -5.81 17.16
CA GLY A 92 -12.14 -6.45 17.40
C GLY A 92 -11.03 -6.09 16.41
N TRP A 93 -11.28 -5.15 15.50
CA TRP A 93 -10.29 -4.64 14.55
C TRP A 93 -9.94 -3.19 14.83
N THR A 94 -8.65 -2.86 14.75
CA THR A 94 -8.14 -1.50 14.89
C THR A 94 -7.62 -1.02 13.55
N MET A 95 -8.09 0.15 13.10
CA MET A 95 -7.63 0.77 11.86
C MET A 95 -6.45 1.72 12.12
N VAL A 96 -5.42 1.65 11.28
CA VAL A 96 -4.24 2.52 11.32
C VAL A 96 -4.07 3.19 9.97
N THR A 97 -3.83 4.50 9.94
CA THR A 97 -3.47 5.24 8.72
C THR A 97 -2.43 6.31 9.03
N GLY A 98 -1.61 6.70 8.05
CA GLY A 98 -0.63 7.77 8.21
C GLY A 98 0.34 7.83 7.03
N PRO A 99 1.06 8.96 6.86
CA PRO A 99 2.00 9.17 5.76
C PRO A 99 3.23 8.26 5.81
N ASP A 100 3.53 7.69 6.98
CA ASP A 100 4.70 6.85 7.20
C ASP A 100 4.40 5.34 7.02
N LEU A 101 3.19 4.97 6.60
CA LEU A 101 2.95 3.60 6.16
C LEU A 101 3.67 3.37 4.82
N PRO A 102 4.29 2.19 4.61
CA PRO A 102 5.03 1.94 3.38
C PRO A 102 4.09 1.88 2.18
N ASN A 103 4.48 2.54 1.09
CA ASN A 103 3.76 2.50 -0.17
C ASN A 103 4.39 1.43 -1.09
N PRO A 104 3.65 0.38 -1.48
CA PRO A 104 4.18 -0.67 -2.34
C PRO A 104 4.62 -0.17 -3.72
N SER A 105 4.05 0.94 -4.23
CA SER A 105 4.50 1.56 -5.48
C SER A 105 5.87 2.23 -5.37
N ALA A 106 6.33 2.54 -4.15
CA ALA A 106 7.65 3.11 -3.92
C ALA A 106 8.71 2.02 -3.73
N ASP A 107 8.39 1.03 -2.90
CA ASP A 107 9.22 -0.15 -2.64
C ASP A 107 8.34 -1.30 -2.11
N VAL A 108 8.09 -2.31 -2.94
CA VAL A 108 7.24 -3.45 -2.59
C VAL A 108 7.89 -4.35 -1.54
N ASP A 109 9.23 -4.43 -1.52
CA ASP A 109 9.95 -5.27 -0.58
C ASP A 109 9.94 -4.67 0.82
N ASP A 110 10.08 -3.34 0.93
CA ASP A 110 9.92 -2.62 2.20
C ASP A 110 8.51 -2.81 2.78
N CYS A 111 7.48 -2.64 1.92
CA CYS A 111 6.10 -2.90 2.29
C CYS A 111 5.89 -4.35 2.77
N PHE A 112 6.40 -5.33 2.02
CA PHE A 112 6.34 -6.75 2.40
C PHE A 112 6.99 -7.01 3.77
N ARG A 113 8.22 -6.53 3.99
CA ARG A 113 8.96 -6.74 5.25
C ARG A 113 8.24 -6.09 6.43
N PHE A 114 7.73 -4.88 6.25
CA PHE A 114 6.94 -4.18 7.25
C PHE A 114 5.69 -4.98 7.64
N LEU A 115 4.89 -5.41 6.67
CA LEU A 115 3.67 -6.17 6.92
C LEU A 115 3.95 -7.51 7.60
N LEU A 116 5.02 -8.20 7.17
CA LEU A 116 5.47 -9.46 7.73
C LEU A 116 5.87 -9.31 9.21
N ALA A 117 6.69 -8.31 9.52
CA ALA A 117 7.11 -8.02 10.89
C ALA A 117 5.94 -7.62 11.79
N LEU A 118 4.99 -6.84 11.27
CA LEU A 118 3.81 -6.43 12.00
C LEU A 118 2.89 -7.62 12.31
N SER A 119 2.64 -8.47 11.31
CA SER A 119 1.81 -9.67 11.46
C SER A 119 2.41 -10.68 12.43
N ARG A 120 3.74 -10.87 12.47
CA ARG A 120 4.38 -11.73 13.48
C ARG A 120 4.13 -11.28 14.93
N ARG A 121 3.86 -9.99 15.13
CA ARG A 121 3.70 -9.39 16.47
C ARG A 121 2.23 -9.26 16.87
N LEU A 122 1.35 -9.01 15.90
CA LEU A 122 -0.07 -8.72 16.13
C LEU A 122 -1.00 -9.81 15.58
N GLY A 123 -0.46 -10.85 14.98
CA GLY A 123 -1.19 -11.91 14.28
C GLY A 123 -1.80 -11.40 12.98
N HIS A 124 -3.11 -11.21 12.96
CA HIS A 124 -3.86 -10.93 11.74
C HIS A 124 -3.76 -9.45 11.32
N VAL A 125 -3.20 -9.20 10.13
CA VAL A 125 -3.01 -7.87 9.54
C VAL A 125 -3.58 -7.84 8.13
N GLN A 126 -4.38 -6.82 7.84
CA GLN A 126 -4.84 -6.49 6.50
C GLN A 126 -4.30 -5.12 6.11
N PHE A 127 -3.94 -4.97 4.85
CA PHE A 127 -3.37 -3.75 4.28
C PHE A 127 -4.13 -3.38 3.02
N PHE A 128 -4.32 -2.07 2.82
CA PHE A 128 -5.02 -1.54 1.66
C PHE A 128 -4.38 -0.23 1.21
N TYR A 129 -4.25 -0.07 -0.10
CA TYR A 129 -3.72 1.12 -0.75
C TYR A 129 -4.52 1.41 -2.02
N SER A 130 -4.86 2.68 -2.22
CA SER A 130 -5.56 3.17 -3.41
C SER A 130 -5.17 4.61 -3.70
N GLU A 131 -4.70 4.88 -4.92
CA GLU A 131 -4.41 6.21 -5.43
C GLU A 131 -5.24 6.49 -6.69
N ASN A 132 -6.09 7.53 -6.64
CA ASN A 132 -7.06 7.80 -7.70
C ASN A 132 -6.44 8.37 -8.99
N VAL A 133 -5.23 8.94 -8.95
CA VAL A 133 -4.65 9.63 -10.12
C VAL A 133 -3.97 8.64 -11.07
N LEU A 134 -3.13 7.76 -10.53
CA LEU A 134 -2.39 6.76 -11.31
C LEU A 134 -3.07 5.39 -11.30
N HIS A 135 -4.19 5.27 -10.59
CA HIS A 135 -4.85 4.00 -10.30
C HIS A 135 -3.94 2.95 -9.68
N HIS A 136 -2.88 3.38 -8.99
CA HIS A 136 -2.03 2.47 -8.23
C HIS A 136 -2.80 1.98 -7.01
N HIS A 137 -2.68 0.69 -6.74
CA HIS A 137 -3.46 0.08 -5.68
C HIS A 137 -2.84 -1.22 -5.19
N ALA A 138 -3.18 -1.58 -3.96
CA ALA A 138 -2.78 -2.84 -3.39
C ALA A 138 -3.73 -3.28 -2.27
N TRP A 139 -3.74 -4.58 -2.01
CA TRP A 139 -4.30 -5.15 -0.80
C TRP A 139 -3.49 -6.37 -0.38
N ALA A 140 -3.38 -6.60 0.92
CA ALA A 140 -2.72 -7.79 1.46
C ALA A 140 -3.40 -8.24 2.75
N ARG A 141 -3.34 -9.55 3.00
CA ARG A 141 -3.80 -10.21 4.22
C ARG A 141 -2.72 -11.16 4.69
N LEU A 142 -2.33 -10.98 5.95
CA LEU A 142 -1.30 -11.75 6.62
C LEU A 142 -1.87 -12.32 7.91
N ASP A 143 -1.48 -13.55 8.20
CA ASP A 143 -1.84 -14.29 9.41
C ASP A 143 -0.57 -14.84 10.05
N ASP A 144 -0.30 -14.46 11.30
CA ASP A 144 0.87 -14.89 12.09
C ASP A 144 2.22 -14.87 11.34
N GLY A 145 2.45 -13.84 10.51
CA GLY A 145 3.67 -13.72 9.72
C GLY A 145 3.68 -14.54 8.43
N CYS A 146 2.53 -15.01 7.95
CA CYS A 146 2.36 -15.65 6.66
C CYS A 146 1.44 -14.83 5.77
N VAL A 147 1.88 -14.55 4.53
CA VAL A 147 1.02 -13.89 3.54
C VAL A 147 0.01 -14.90 3.00
N THR A 148 -1.26 -14.71 3.35
CA THR A 148 -2.35 -15.58 2.88
C THR A 148 -2.93 -15.11 1.55
N ARG A 149 -2.88 -13.79 1.29
CA ARG A 149 -3.24 -13.16 0.02
C ARG A 149 -2.55 -11.81 -0.11
N ALA A 150 -2.01 -11.48 -1.27
CA ALA A 150 -1.55 -10.14 -1.58
C ALA A 150 -1.65 -9.85 -3.08
N TYR A 151 -1.96 -8.60 -3.41
CA TYR A 151 -1.92 -8.07 -4.77
C TYR A 151 -1.53 -6.59 -4.73
N ALA A 152 -0.64 -6.17 -5.64
CA ALA A 152 -0.26 -4.78 -5.82
C ALA A 152 -0.01 -4.46 -7.30
N TRP A 153 -0.56 -3.34 -7.74
CA TRP A 153 -0.49 -2.80 -9.08
C TRP A 153 0.10 -1.39 -9.06
N ALA A 154 1.12 -1.16 -9.87
CA ALA A 154 1.78 0.14 -10.04
C ALA A 154 2.14 0.37 -11.52
N GLY A 155 1.13 0.28 -12.40
CA GLY A 155 1.32 0.24 -13.86
C GLY A 155 1.63 -1.17 -14.39
N GLU A 156 2.13 -2.03 -13.53
CA GLU A 156 2.28 -3.48 -13.72
C GLU A 156 2.03 -4.21 -12.40
N THR A 157 1.90 -5.55 -12.45
CA THR A 157 1.79 -6.39 -11.25
C THR A 157 3.14 -6.47 -10.55
N ILE A 158 3.26 -5.82 -9.39
CA ILE A 158 4.49 -5.80 -8.57
C ILE A 158 4.41 -6.75 -7.37
N TRP A 159 3.20 -7.19 -6.99
CA TRP A 159 2.98 -8.24 -5.99
C TRP A 159 1.73 -9.01 -6.34
N ASN A 160 1.78 -10.34 -6.37
CA ASN A 160 0.65 -11.23 -6.51
C ASN A 160 0.97 -12.57 -5.84
N GLN A 161 0.37 -12.83 -4.68
CA GLN A 161 0.65 -14.00 -3.87
C GLN A 161 -0.64 -14.56 -3.26
N GLY A 162 -0.78 -15.88 -3.22
CA GLY A 162 -1.95 -16.56 -2.68
C GLY A 162 -3.16 -16.53 -3.61
N LEU A 163 -4.12 -17.41 -3.36
CA LEU A 163 -5.32 -17.57 -4.18
C LEU A 163 -6.27 -16.40 -4.00
N LYS A 164 -6.88 -15.97 -5.12
CA LYS A 164 -7.92 -14.94 -5.11
C LYS A 164 -9.07 -15.37 -4.20
N THR A 165 -9.44 -14.50 -3.27
CA THR A 165 -10.49 -14.75 -2.29
C THR A 165 -11.89 -14.66 -2.91
N ILE A 166 -12.88 -15.28 -2.27
CA ILE A 166 -14.30 -15.18 -2.68
C ILE A 166 -14.74 -13.70 -2.73
N ALA A 167 -14.30 -12.87 -1.78
CA ALA A 167 -14.59 -11.45 -1.77
C ALA A 167 -14.03 -10.72 -3.01
N GLU A 168 -12.79 -11.03 -3.41
CA GLU A 168 -12.20 -10.47 -4.63
C GLU A 168 -12.92 -10.94 -5.90
N ILE A 169 -13.41 -12.19 -5.93
CA ILE A 169 -14.16 -12.75 -7.06
C ILE A 169 -15.51 -12.04 -7.19
N GLN A 170 -16.27 -11.96 -6.10
CA GLN A 170 -17.59 -11.35 -6.08
C GLN A 170 -17.57 -9.82 -6.27
N LEU A 171 -16.43 -9.17 -5.99
CA LEU A 171 -16.21 -7.76 -6.30
C LEU A 171 -15.58 -7.58 -7.69
N GLU A 172 -15.40 -8.65 -8.46
CA GLU A 172 -14.83 -8.59 -9.81
C GLU A 172 -13.48 -7.85 -9.85
N LEU A 173 -12.67 -7.97 -8.80
CA LEU A 173 -11.37 -7.31 -8.73
C LEU A 173 -10.42 -7.93 -9.75
N ARG A 174 -9.86 -7.15 -10.66
CA ARG A 174 -8.95 -7.67 -11.68
C ARG A 174 -7.55 -7.81 -11.10
N CYS A 175 -6.96 -9.00 -11.19
CA CYS A 175 -5.57 -9.24 -10.82
C CYS A 175 -4.82 -9.73 -12.03
N PHE A 176 -4.00 -8.87 -12.61
CA PHE A 176 -3.13 -9.25 -13.72
C PHE A 176 -1.99 -10.12 -13.22
N GLN A 177 -1.55 -11.08 -14.03
CA GLN A 177 -0.38 -11.90 -13.75
C GLN A 177 0.91 -11.10 -13.96
N TYR A 178 1.99 -11.60 -13.38
CA TYR A 178 3.31 -11.04 -13.63
C TYR A 178 3.65 -11.12 -15.12
N GLY A 179 4.05 -9.98 -15.70
CA GLY A 179 4.40 -9.89 -17.12
C GLY A 179 3.21 -10.06 -18.09
N GLU A 180 1.97 -10.05 -17.61
CA GLU A 180 0.80 -10.13 -18.49
C GLU A 180 0.76 -8.89 -19.41
N SER A 181 0.70 -9.13 -20.72
CA SER A 181 0.57 -8.06 -21.70
C SER A 181 -0.91 -7.73 -21.89
N VAL A 182 -1.31 -6.56 -21.37
CA VAL A 182 -2.69 -6.05 -21.47
C VAL A 182 -2.64 -4.68 -22.12
N GLY A 183 -3.63 -4.38 -22.98
CA GLY A 183 -3.72 -3.06 -23.59
C GLY A 183 -3.82 -1.96 -22.53
N ALA A 184 -3.10 -0.85 -22.70
CA ALA A 184 -3.03 0.22 -21.70
C ALA A 184 -4.40 0.77 -21.29
N TRP A 185 -5.35 0.86 -22.23
CA TRP A 185 -6.71 1.28 -21.97
C TRP A 185 -7.47 0.29 -21.06
N GLU A 186 -7.39 -1.01 -21.37
CA GLU A 186 -8.03 -2.06 -20.59
C GLU A 186 -7.43 -2.14 -19.18
N ALA A 187 -6.10 -2.11 -19.07
CA ALA A 187 -5.40 -2.10 -17.80
C ALA A 187 -5.80 -0.88 -16.94
N SER A 188 -5.88 0.31 -17.55
CA SER A 188 -6.31 1.53 -16.88
C SER A 188 -7.76 1.44 -16.38
N GLY A 189 -8.68 0.96 -17.21
CA GLY A 189 -10.09 0.80 -16.85
C GLY A 189 -10.29 -0.20 -15.71
N ALA A 190 -9.59 -1.34 -15.76
CA ALA A 190 -9.62 -2.33 -14.68
C ALA A 190 -8.99 -1.79 -13.38
N ALA A 191 -7.88 -1.05 -13.49
CA ALA A 191 -7.23 -0.44 -12.33
C ALA A 191 -8.11 0.62 -11.65
N ALA A 192 -8.82 1.44 -12.45
CA ALA A 192 -9.79 2.41 -11.94
C ALA A 192 -10.91 1.72 -11.14
N GLN A 193 -11.50 0.66 -11.70
CA GLN A 193 -12.53 -0.13 -11.01
C GLN A 193 -12.01 -0.75 -9.71
N ASN A 194 -10.79 -1.29 -9.70
CA ASN A 194 -10.20 -1.82 -8.49
C ASN A 194 -10.09 -0.75 -7.40
N VAL A 195 -9.58 0.44 -7.73
CA VAL A 195 -9.45 1.56 -6.79
C VAL A 195 -10.78 1.92 -6.14
N GLU A 196 -11.88 1.89 -6.88
CA GLU A 196 -13.22 2.14 -6.35
C GLU A 196 -13.73 1.03 -5.43
N ARG A 197 -13.35 -0.21 -5.69
CA ARG A 197 -13.85 -1.41 -4.99
C ARG A 197 -13.01 -1.84 -3.78
N ILE A 198 -11.79 -1.34 -3.62
CA ILE A 198 -10.93 -1.67 -2.46
C ILE A 198 -11.60 -1.38 -1.10
N PRO A 199 -12.30 -0.24 -0.89
CA PRO A 199 -13.06 -0.03 0.34
C PRO A 199 -14.12 -1.10 0.59
N LEU A 200 -14.77 -1.61 -0.46
CA LEU A 200 -15.74 -2.70 -0.35
C LEU A 200 -15.05 -4.03 0.01
N LEU A 201 -13.85 -4.26 -0.54
CA LEU A 201 -13.03 -5.42 -0.16
C LEU A 201 -12.66 -5.35 1.33
N ALA A 202 -12.20 -4.20 1.80
CA ALA A 202 -11.87 -3.99 3.21
C ALA A 202 -13.07 -4.22 4.12
N ALA A 203 -14.25 -3.70 3.75
CA ALA A 203 -15.48 -3.93 4.51
C ALA A 203 -15.87 -5.41 4.56
N ARG A 204 -15.66 -6.18 3.48
CA ARG A 204 -15.90 -7.63 3.46
C ARG A 204 -14.87 -8.43 4.27
N TRP A 205 -13.66 -7.91 4.43
CA TRP A 205 -12.59 -8.59 5.15
C TRP A 205 -12.54 -8.24 6.64
N SER A 206 -12.87 -7.01 7.04
CA SER A 206 -12.83 -6.58 8.45
C SER A 206 -13.55 -5.26 8.74
N ILE A 207 -13.09 -4.16 8.15
CA ILE A 207 -13.48 -2.78 8.50
C ILE A 207 -13.89 -2.03 7.23
N ASP A 208 -15.00 -1.29 7.33
CA ASP A 208 -15.36 -0.24 6.38
C ASP A 208 -14.56 1.04 6.66
N PRO A 209 -13.59 1.41 5.80
CA PRO A 209 -12.72 2.56 6.05
C PRO A 209 -13.49 3.89 6.03
N CYS A 210 -14.62 3.98 5.33
CA CYS A 210 -15.42 5.21 5.27
C CYS A 210 -16.15 5.45 6.60
N ARG A 211 -16.66 4.40 7.23
CA ARG A 211 -17.30 4.47 8.56
C ARG A 211 -16.28 4.75 9.67
N THR A 212 -15.11 4.09 9.61
CA THR A 212 -14.10 4.23 10.66
C THR A 212 -13.28 5.51 10.53
N ALA A 213 -13.06 6.04 9.32
CA ALA A 213 -12.35 7.30 9.15
C ALA A 213 -13.06 8.50 9.80
N ALA A 214 -14.40 8.48 9.86
CA ALA A 214 -15.19 9.48 10.58
C ALA A 214 -14.97 9.45 12.10
N SER A 215 -14.45 8.35 12.65
CA SER A 215 -14.22 8.15 14.09
C SER A 215 -12.85 8.64 14.58
N PHE A 216 -11.95 9.03 13.68
CA PHE A 216 -10.67 9.56 14.13
C PHE A 216 -10.87 10.91 14.84
N PRO A 217 -10.28 11.11 16.03
CA PRO A 217 -10.40 12.39 16.73
C PRO A 217 -9.88 13.53 15.85
N ILE A 218 -10.68 14.59 15.71
CA ILE A 218 -10.25 15.83 15.06
C ILE A 218 -9.13 16.41 15.92
N ARG A 219 -7.97 16.66 15.31
CA ARG A 219 -6.85 17.27 16.04
C ARG A 219 -7.12 18.77 16.11
N GLY A 220 -7.77 19.23 17.19
CA GLY A 220 -8.02 20.66 17.42
C GLY A 220 -9.13 20.96 18.43
N SER A 221 -8.78 20.93 19.71
CA SER A 221 -9.25 21.88 20.74
C SER A 221 -8.34 21.71 21.97
N ASP A 222 -7.06 22.04 21.81
CA ASP A 222 -6.28 22.47 22.97
C ASP A 222 -6.80 23.86 23.32
N ASP A 223 -7.60 23.87 24.38
CA ASP A 223 -8.07 25.05 25.08
C ASP A 223 -6.84 25.80 25.58
N SER A 224 -6.53 26.93 24.93
CA SER A 224 -5.63 27.94 25.46
C SER A 224 -6.32 28.63 26.64
N GLY A 225 -6.43 27.91 27.77
CA GLY A 225 -6.70 28.47 29.08
C GLY A 225 -5.44 29.11 29.62
N VAL A 226 -5.18 30.35 29.22
CA VAL A 226 -4.25 31.23 29.92
C VAL A 226 -4.96 31.71 31.19
N VAL A 227 -4.32 31.43 32.33
CA VAL A 227 -4.64 31.97 33.67
C VAL A 227 -4.49 33.49 33.69
#